data_AF-A0A1Y6C2W0-F1
#
_entry.id   AF-A0A1Y6C2W0-F1
#
_cell.length_a   1.000
_cell.length_b   1.000
_cell.length_c   1.000
_cell.angle_alpha   90.00
_cell.angle_beta   90.00
_cell.angle_gamma   90.00
#
_symmetry.space_group_name_H-M   'P 1'
#
loop_
_entity.id
_entity.type
_entity.pdbx_description
1 polymer ?
#
loop_
_entity_poly.entity_id
_entity_poly.type
_entity_poly.pdbx_seq_one_letter_code
_entity_poly.pdbx_strand_id
1 'polypeptide(L)'
;MAAKPKKSTTANPSRDARLASEKRLARAEKACQSLMAAFTELENAGVLDAHDTARQYLQMCRVHYRKIRNGKVLGPADFNAAVDVCTSARRALLALDPALSFASFPTAEALCTILQQADVVLGDYQQLKTGSAKP
;
A
#
# COMPACT_ATOMS: atom_id res chain seq x y z
N MET A 1 -44.88 -10.62 -33.17
CA MET A 1 -43.56 -10.03 -32.84
C MET A 1 -43.72 -9.20 -31.58
N ALA A 2 -42.97 -9.48 -30.52
CA ALA A 2 -42.94 -8.63 -29.32
C ALA A 2 -41.51 -8.62 -28.75
N ALA A 3 -40.71 -7.64 -29.16
CA ALA A 3 -39.38 -7.41 -28.62
C ALA A 3 -39.52 -6.85 -27.20
N LYS A 4 -39.10 -7.62 -26.19
CA LYS A 4 -39.01 -7.15 -24.80
C LYS A 4 -37.90 -6.10 -24.70
N PRO A 5 -38.13 -4.95 -24.03
CA PRO A 5 -37.12 -3.91 -23.91
C PRO A 5 -35.94 -4.39 -23.05
N LYS A 6 -34.73 -4.31 -23.61
CA LYS A 6 -33.47 -4.53 -22.89
C LYS A 6 -33.35 -3.50 -21.77
N LYS A 7 -33.31 -3.94 -20.52
CA LYS A 7 -32.96 -3.12 -19.36
C LYS A 7 -31.54 -2.59 -19.56
N SER A 8 -31.43 -1.33 -19.95
CA SER A 8 -30.19 -0.57 -19.91
C SER A 8 -29.73 -0.47 -18.46
N THR A 9 -28.63 -1.14 -18.14
CA THR A 9 -27.96 -1.03 -16.84
C THR A 9 -27.23 0.31 -16.80
N THR A 10 -27.94 1.38 -16.46
CA THR A 10 -27.31 2.67 -16.21
C THR A 10 -26.46 2.54 -14.94
N ALA A 11 -25.14 2.70 -15.08
CA ALA A 11 -24.20 2.69 -13.97
C ALA A 11 -24.64 3.73 -12.92
N ASN A 12 -24.71 3.31 -11.65
CA ASN A 12 -25.13 4.19 -10.58
C ASN A 12 -23.86 4.80 -9.95
N PRO A 13 -23.53 6.07 -10.24
CA PRO A 13 -22.22 6.66 -9.91
C PRO A 13 -21.89 6.59 -8.42
N SER A 14 -22.91 6.58 -7.54
CA SER A 14 -22.76 6.43 -6.09
C SER A 14 -22.29 5.02 -5.68
N ARG A 15 -22.72 3.98 -6.41
CA ARG A 15 -22.29 2.60 -6.17
C ARG A 15 -20.86 2.36 -6.67
N ASP A 16 -20.54 2.89 -7.85
CA ASP A 16 -19.20 2.77 -8.43
C ASP A 16 -18.15 3.51 -7.60
N ALA A 17 -18.48 4.71 -7.10
CA ALA A 17 -17.61 5.46 -6.18
C ALA A 17 -17.36 4.71 -4.87
N ARG A 18 -18.40 4.09 -4.30
CA ARG A 18 -18.27 3.28 -3.08
C ARG A 18 -17.39 2.05 -3.31
N LEU A 19 -17.63 1.29 -4.38
CA LEU A 19 -16.83 0.12 -4.73
C LEU A 19 -15.36 0.50 -5.00
N ALA A 20 -15.10 1.64 -5.64
CA ALA A 20 -13.75 2.13 -5.85
C ALA A 20 -13.05 2.47 -4.54
N SER A 21 -13.77 3.09 -3.58
CA SER A 21 -13.23 3.36 -2.25
C SER A 21 -12.93 2.08 -1.48
N GLU A 22 -13.85 1.10 -1.46
CA GLU A 22 -13.67 -0.19 -0.79
C GLU A 22 -12.47 -0.96 -1.38
N LYS A 23 -12.31 -0.97 -2.71
CA LYS A 23 -11.14 -1.55 -3.37
C LYS A 23 -9.84 -0.87 -2.97
N ARG A 24 -9.83 0.46 -2.86
CA ARG A 24 -8.65 1.23 -2.42
C ARG A 24 -8.26 0.85 -0.99
N LEU A 25 -9.22 0.83 -0.08
CA LEU A 25 -8.99 0.47 1.32
C LEU A 25 -8.48 -0.97 1.44
N ALA A 26 -9.08 -1.92 0.72
CA ALA A 26 -8.65 -3.32 0.70
C ALA A 26 -7.22 -3.48 0.13
N ARG A 27 -6.85 -2.72 -0.91
CA ARG A 27 -5.48 -2.70 -1.44
C ARG A 27 -4.49 -2.17 -0.42
N ALA A 28 -4.82 -1.07 0.26
CA ALA A 28 -3.96 -0.50 1.30
C ALA A 28 -3.77 -1.44 2.49
N GLU A 29 -4.83 -2.12 2.91
CA GLU A 29 -4.78 -3.16 3.94
C GLU A 29 -3.83 -4.29 3.55
N LYS A 30 -4.01 -4.87 2.35
CA LYS A 30 -3.16 -5.95 1.85
C LYS A 30 -1.69 -5.52 1.77
N ALA A 31 -1.43 -4.32 1.24
CA ALA A 31 -0.07 -3.79 1.13
C ALA A 31 0.59 -3.65 2.51
N CYS A 32 -0.11 -3.09 3.50
CA CYS A 32 0.44 -2.93 4.85
C CYS A 32 0.75 -4.28 5.50
N GLN A 33 -0.13 -5.27 5.36
CA GLN A 33 0.09 -6.60 5.91
C GLN A 33 1.28 -7.31 5.23
N SER A 34 1.36 -7.26 3.89
CA SER A 34 2.46 -7.84 3.13
C SER A 34 3.80 -7.16 3.46
N LEU A 35 3.83 -5.84 3.60
CA LEU A 35 5.02 -5.09 4.00
C LEU A 35 5.51 -5.50 5.39
N MET A 36 4.60 -5.59 6.37
CA MET A 36 4.96 -5.96 7.73
C MET A 36 5.48 -7.40 7.82
N ALA A 37 4.91 -8.33 7.04
CA ALA A 37 5.39 -9.70 6.95
C ALA A 37 6.81 -9.75 6.36
N ALA A 38 7.02 -9.14 5.18
CA ALA A 38 8.32 -9.13 4.52
C ALA A 38 9.41 -8.47 5.37
N PHE A 39 9.10 -7.36 6.04
CA PHE A 39 10.05 -6.69 6.92
C PHE A 39 10.40 -7.49 8.17
N THR A 40 9.47 -8.31 8.67
CA THR A 40 9.77 -9.24 9.76
C THR A 40 10.68 -10.37 9.28
N GLU A 41 10.47 -10.89 8.07
CA GLU A 41 11.35 -11.88 7.46
C GLU A 41 12.77 -11.35 7.23
N LEU A 42 12.92 -10.12 6.73
CA LEU A 42 14.22 -9.47 6.55
C LEU A 42 14.97 -9.27 7.86
N GLU A 43 14.27 -8.87 8.92
CA GLU A 43 14.87 -8.72 10.26
C GLU A 43 15.30 -10.07 10.82
N ASN A 44 14.45 -11.10 10.71
CA ASN A 44 14.79 -12.46 11.17
C ASN A 44 15.95 -13.07 10.39
N ALA A 45 16.12 -12.71 9.12
CA ALA A 45 17.21 -13.16 8.27
C ALA A 45 18.52 -12.37 8.49
N GLY A 46 18.56 -11.38 9.39
CA GLY A 46 19.75 -10.56 9.68
C GLY A 46 20.14 -9.62 8.52
N VAL A 47 19.29 -9.46 7.51
CA VAL A 47 19.57 -8.65 6.32
C VAL A 47 19.76 -7.17 6.68
N LEU A 48 19.16 -6.73 7.78
CA LEU A 48 19.17 -5.34 8.22
C LEU A 48 20.36 -4.99 9.12
N ASP A 49 21.19 -5.95 9.51
CA ASP A 49 22.28 -5.74 10.48
C ASP A 49 23.36 -4.79 9.94
N ALA A 50 23.55 -4.76 8.62
CA ALA A 50 24.45 -3.84 7.93
C ALA A 50 23.77 -2.54 7.46
N HIS A 51 22.46 -2.37 7.68
CA HIS A 51 21.65 -1.29 7.11
C HIS A 51 20.87 -0.52 8.19
N ASP A 52 21.59 0.23 9.05
CA ASP A 52 20.99 1.01 10.14
C ASP A 52 19.86 1.95 9.68
N THR A 53 20.06 2.65 8.56
CA THR A 53 19.06 3.56 7.99
C THR A 53 17.79 2.82 7.57
N ALA A 54 17.94 1.63 6.97
CA ALA A 54 16.78 0.80 6.62
C ALA A 54 16.03 0.37 7.88
N ARG A 55 16.77 -0.05 8.91
CA ARG A 55 16.19 -0.44 10.21
C ARG A 55 15.41 0.69 10.88
N GLN A 56 15.91 1.93 10.83
CA GLN A 56 15.20 3.10 11.35
C GLN A 56 13.87 3.34 10.62
N TYR A 57 13.86 3.27 9.29
CA TYR A 57 12.63 3.42 8.52
C TYR A 57 11.64 2.27 8.73
N LEU A 58 12.13 1.05 8.96
CA LEU A 58 11.29 -0.08 9.35
C LEU A 58 10.64 0.13 10.71
N GLN A 59 11.37 0.68 11.67
CA GLN A 59 10.79 1.02 12.97
C GLN A 59 9.69 2.09 12.82
N MET A 60 9.91 3.10 11.97
CA MET A 60 8.87 4.08 11.64
C MET A 60 7.65 3.41 11.00
N CYS A 61 7.86 2.49 10.06
CA CYS A 61 6.81 1.70 9.44
C CYS A 61 5.96 0.97 10.49
N ARG A 62 6.60 0.34 11.49
CA ARG A 62 5.92 -0.32 12.63
C ARG A 62 5.10 0.66 13.47
N VAL A 63 5.64 1.85 13.75
CA VAL A 63 4.94 2.90 14.52
C VAL A 63 3.68 3.35 13.80
N HIS A 64 3.73 3.57 12.49
CA HIS A 64 2.56 3.92 11.70
C HIS A 64 1.57 2.75 11.61
N TYR A 65 2.05 1.52 11.43
CA TYR A 65 1.19 0.33 11.35
C TYR A 65 0.40 0.10 12.63
N ARG A 66 0.97 0.37 13.81
CA ARG A 66 0.25 0.31 15.10
C ARG A 66 -0.95 1.26 15.20
N LYS A 67 -1.00 2.30 14.37
CA LYS A 67 -2.15 3.22 14.30
C LYS A 67 -3.31 2.63 13.49
N ILE A 68 -3.07 1.60 12.68
CA ILE A 68 -4.08 0.92 11.87
C ILE A 68 -4.75 -0.15 12.74
N ARG A 69 -6.09 -0.09 12.84
CA ARG A 69 -6.89 -0.95 13.74
C ARG A 69 -6.71 -2.44 13.42
N ASN A 70 -5.85 -3.13 14.16
CA ASN A 70 -5.48 -4.53 13.90
C ASN A 70 -5.01 -4.76 12.45
N GLY A 71 -4.38 -3.76 11.83
CA GLY A 71 -3.98 -3.83 10.42
C GLY A 71 -5.13 -3.74 9.42
N LYS A 72 -6.36 -3.45 9.85
CA LYS A 72 -7.52 -3.24 8.97
C LYS A 72 -7.67 -1.78 8.56
N VAL A 73 -7.88 -1.56 7.27
CA VAL A 73 -8.08 -0.22 6.71
C VAL A 73 -9.57 -0.02 6.45
N LEU A 74 -10.29 0.59 7.40
CA LEU A 74 -11.75 0.68 7.36
C LEU A 74 -12.26 2.05 6.89
N GLY A 75 -11.39 3.06 6.89
CA GLY A 75 -11.79 4.40 6.47
C GLY A 75 -10.60 5.32 6.18
N PRO A 76 -10.88 6.60 5.93
CA PRO A 76 -9.87 7.58 5.50
C PRO A 76 -8.71 7.76 6.50
N ALA A 77 -8.99 7.71 7.81
CA ALA A 77 -7.95 7.83 8.84
C ALA A 77 -6.98 6.65 8.80
N ASP A 78 -7.49 5.42 8.70
CA ASP A 78 -6.67 4.22 8.57
C ASP A 78 -5.91 4.21 7.24
N PHE A 79 -6.52 4.72 6.16
CA PHE A 79 -5.87 4.85 4.86
C PHE A 79 -4.70 5.83 4.91
N ASN A 80 -4.83 6.97 5.58
CA ASN A 80 -3.71 7.89 5.77
C ASN A 80 -2.57 7.26 6.59
N ALA A 81 -2.89 6.49 7.63
CA ALA A 81 -1.88 5.72 8.35
C ALA A 81 -1.21 4.66 7.45
N ALA A 82 -1.97 3.99 6.57
CA ALA A 82 -1.43 3.07 5.57
C ALA A 82 -0.51 3.76 4.56
N VAL A 83 -0.80 5.00 4.18
CA VAL A 83 0.08 5.83 3.33
C VAL A 83 1.40 6.14 4.04
N ASP A 84 1.36 6.47 5.33
CA ASP A 84 2.59 6.68 6.11
C ASP A 84 3.44 5.41 6.23
N VAL A 85 2.78 4.26 6.42
CA VAL A 85 3.41 2.92 6.39
C VAL A 85 4.10 2.72 5.04
N CYS A 86 3.38 2.88 3.93
CA CYS A 86 3.93 2.68 2.58
C CYS A 86 5.06 3.67 2.26
N THR A 87 4.97 4.91 2.76
CA THR A 87 6.03 5.92 2.59
C THR A 87 7.30 5.52 3.35
N SER A 88 7.16 5.09 4.60
CA SER A 88 8.28 4.65 5.42
C SER A 88 8.89 3.36 4.86
N ALA A 89 8.06 2.43 4.41
CA ALA A 89 8.47 1.21 3.72
C ALA A 89 9.30 1.50 2.48
N ARG A 90 8.85 2.40 1.61
CA ARG A 90 9.60 2.79 0.41
C ARG A 90 10.96 3.40 0.74
N ARG A 91 11.06 4.19 1.81
CA ARG A 91 12.34 4.73 2.30
C ARG A 91 13.25 3.63 2.87
N ALA A 92 12.69 2.64 3.57
CA ALA A 92 13.45 1.48 4.04
C ALA A 92 14.02 0.68 2.86
N LEU A 93 13.20 0.44 1.83
CA LEU A 93 13.60 -0.26 0.61
C LEU A 93 14.68 0.50 -0.18
N LEU A 94 14.57 1.83 -0.28
CA LEU A 94 15.62 2.68 -0.86
C LEU A 94 16.93 2.66 -0.07
N ALA A 95 16.84 2.54 1.27
CA ALA A 95 18.01 2.43 2.14
C ALA A 95 18.66 1.04 2.09
N LEU A 96 17.91 0.00 1.69
CA LEU A 96 18.41 -1.34 1.42
C LEU A 96 19.10 -1.42 0.07
N ASP A 97 18.41 -0.96 -0.98
CA ASP A 97 18.96 -0.86 -2.34
C ASP A 97 18.52 0.47 -2.97
N PRO A 98 19.45 1.42 -3.16
CA PRO A 98 19.14 2.70 -3.81
C PRO A 98 18.61 2.55 -5.25
N ALA A 99 18.98 1.47 -5.95
CA ALA A 99 18.51 1.18 -7.30
C ALA A 99 17.14 0.49 -7.32
N LEU A 100 16.62 0.04 -6.17
CA LEU A 100 15.37 -0.71 -6.03
C LEU A 100 15.30 -1.96 -6.93
N SER A 101 16.45 -2.58 -7.18
CA SER A 101 16.60 -3.78 -8.01
C SER A 101 16.56 -5.06 -7.18
N PHE A 102 17.01 -4.97 -5.94
CA PHE A 102 17.15 -6.05 -4.96
C PHE A 102 17.91 -7.28 -5.46
N ALA A 103 18.69 -7.17 -6.54
CA ALA A 103 19.31 -8.30 -7.23
C ALA A 103 20.27 -9.12 -6.33
N SER A 104 20.80 -8.50 -5.28
CA SER A 104 21.68 -9.14 -4.29
C SER A 104 20.95 -9.88 -3.17
N PHE A 105 19.61 -9.83 -3.12
CA PHE A 105 18.81 -10.46 -2.07
C PHE A 105 18.11 -11.72 -2.59
N PRO A 106 18.09 -12.82 -1.82
CA PRO A 106 17.38 -14.04 -2.19
C PRO A 106 15.86 -13.82 -2.29
N THR A 107 15.33 -12.78 -1.66
CA THR A 107 13.92 -12.38 -1.66
C THR A 107 13.62 -11.24 -2.64
N ALA A 108 14.47 -11.03 -3.65
CA ALA A 108 14.35 -9.93 -4.61
C ALA A 108 12.93 -9.76 -5.19
N GLU A 109 12.31 -10.86 -5.63
CA GLU A 109 10.95 -10.83 -6.21
C GLU A 109 9.89 -10.41 -5.19
N ALA A 110 10.01 -10.88 -3.95
CA ALA A 110 9.13 -10.46 -2.86
C ALA A 110 9.30 -8.97 -2.54
N LEU A 111 10.54 -8.48 -2.51
CA LEU A 111 10.88 -7.06 -2.30
C LEU A 111 10.34 -6.15 -3.42
N CYS A 112 10.46 -6.59 -4.68
CA CYS A 112 9.86 -5.91 -5.82
C CYS A 112 8.32 -5.88 -5.71
N THR A 113 7.71 -6.99 -5.32
CA THR A 113 6.25 -7.11 -5.18
C THR A 113 5.72 -6.16 -4.11
N ILE A 114 6.34 -6.12 -2.94
CA ILE A 114 5.91 -5.22 -1.86
C ILE A 114 6.18 -3.75 -2.20
N LEU A 115 7.25 -3.44 -2.95
CA LEU A 115 7.51 -2.10 -3.47
C LEU A 115 6.38 -1.64 -4.39
N GLN A 116 5.99 -2.49 -5.34
CA GLN A 116 4.88 -2.20 -6.25
C GLN A 116 3.56 -1.98 -5.49
N GLN A 117 3.28 -2.79 -4.47
CA GLN A 117 2.10 -2.62 -3.63
C GLN A 117 2.11 -1.28 -2.89
N ALA A 118 3.26 -0.88 -2.33
CA ALA A 118 3.43 0.41 -1.68
C ALA A 118 3.22 1.56 -2.66
N ASP A 119 3.83 1.50 -3.85
CA ASP A 119 3.71 2.54 -4.88
C ASP A 119 2.26 2.70 -5.38
N VAL A 120 1.48 1.61 -5.48
CA VAL A 120 0.04 1.69 -5.82
C VAL A 120 -0.74 2.46 -4.76
N VAL A 121 -0.49 2.23 -3.47
CA VAL A 121 -1.17 2.94 -2.37
C VAL A 121 -0.79 4.42 -2.36
N LEU A 122 0.49 4.73 -2.59
CA LEU A 122 0.98 6.11 -2.70
C LEU A 122 0.37 6.82 -3.92
N GLY A 123 0.25 6.12 -5.05
CA GLY A 123 -0.43 6.63 -6.25
C GLY A 123 -1.92 6.90 -6.00
N ASP A 124 -2.62 6.00 -5.32
CA ASP A 124 -4.01 6.18 -4.91
C ASP A 124 -4.20 7.42 -4.03
N TYR A 125 -3.27 7.67 -3.10
CA TYR A 125 -3.28 8.86 -2.25
C TYR A 125 -3.02 10.14 -3.05
N GLN A 126 -2.08 10.13 -3.99
CA GLN A 126 -1.84 11.27 -4.87
C GLN A 126 -3.07 11.58 -5.73
N GLN A 127 -3.73 10.56 -6.30
CA GLN A 127 -4.97 10.75 -7.06
C GLN A 127 -6.08 11.38 -6.21
N LEU A 128 -6.20 10.97 -4.94
CA LEU A 128 -7.14 11.57 -4.01
C LEU A 128 -6.80 13.04 -3.71
N LYS A 129 -5.52 13.35 -3.49
CA LYS A 129 -5.04 14.71 -3.21
C LYS A 129 -5.25 15.65 -4.41
N THR A 130 -5.00 15.18 -5.63
CA THR A 130 -5.19 15.97 -6.86
C THR A 130 -6.66 16.03 -7.27
N GLY A 131 -7.44 14.98 -7.02
CA GLY A 131 -8.88 14.94 -7.34
C GLY A 131 -9.79 15.69 -6.36
N SER A 132 -9.31 15.98 -5.15
CA SER A 132 -9.99 16.86 -4.18
C SER A 132 -9.66 18.34 -4.37
N ALA A 133 -8.63 18.66 -5.17
CA ALA A 133 -8.39 19.99 -5.68
C ALA A 133 -9.27 20.22 -6.92
N LYS A 134 -10.52 20.64 -6.72
CA LYS A 134 -11.32 21.24 -7.80
C LYS A 134 -11.40 22.76 -7.55
N PRO A 135 -11.11 23.60 -8.57
CA PRO A 135 -11.22 25.06 -8.48
C PRO A 135 -12.65 25.53 -8.21
#